data_AF-A0A537JGQ7-F1
#
_entry.id   AF-A0A537JGQ7-F1
#
_cell.length_a   1.000
_cell.length_b   1.000
_cell.length_c   1.000
_cell.angle_alpha   90.00
_cell.angle_beta   90.00
_cell.angle_gamma   90.00
#
_symmetry.space_group_name_H-M   'P 1'
#
loop_
_entity.id
_entity.type
_entity.pdbx_description
1 polymer ?
#
loop_
_entity_poly.entity_id
_entity_poly.type
_entity_poly.pdbx_seq_one_letter_code
_entity_poly.pdbx_strand_id
1 'polypeptide(L)'
;MGDQNGIVIGVINNFHFNSLQRAIEPLAIYPLDERFSRITLRVDINKPKRVLTLLKDVWKKHFPSTLFDYDFVSQQLEEQYQSEEKFSQIFLYFSILSLLIACLGLYGLTSYTAFQKTKEIGIRKVLGATAKNIVAMLSGSFLKLVVLASFIALPVAWYAMNQWLQGFAYRITLTWWMFATAGAFVLFIAMITVGFQAIRSALANPVKSLRTE
;
A
#
# COMPACT_ATOMS: atom_id res chain seq x y z
N MET A 1 35.53 -19.25 3.79
CA MET A 1 35.24 -20.68 3.56
C MET A 1 34.93 -20.82 2.07
N GLY A 2 35.92 -21.07 1.22
CA GLY A 2 35.73 -20.90 -0.24
C GLY A 2 36.60 -21.79 -1.11
N ASP A 3 37.12 -22.91 -0.58
CA ASP A 3 38.04 -23.77 -1.32
C ASP A 3 37.80 -25.25 -1.00
N GLN A 4 36.54 -25.70 -1.13
CA GLN A 4 36.19 -27.11 -1.06
C GLN A 4 35.81 -27.59 -2.46
N ASN A 5 36.66 -28.44 -3.02
CA ASN A 5 36.39 -29.10 -4.29
C ASN A 5 35.37 -30.21 -4.07
N GLY A 6 34.24 -30.17 -4.80
CA GLY A 6 33.16 -31.15 -4.69
C GLY A 6 32.65 -31.56 -6.07
N ILE A 7 32.13 -32.80 -6.16
CA ILE A 7 31.50 -33.33 -7.37
C ILE A 7 30.01 -32.97 -7.31
N VAL A 8 29.48 -32.37 -8.39
CA VAL A 8 28.05 -32.08 -8.51
C VAL A 8 27.30 -33.40 -8.74
N ILE A 9 26.58 -33.87 -7.72
CA ILE A 9 25.80 -35.12 -7.76
C ILE A 9 24.36 -34.93 -8.24
N GLY A 10 23.86 -33.70 -8.28
CA GLY A 10 22.50 -33.39 -8.73
C GLY A 10 22.17 -31.90 -8.69
N VAL A 11 21.15 -31.51 -9.45
CA VAL A 11 20.61 -30.15 -9.48
C VAL A 11 19.13 -30.21 -9.11
N ILE A 12 18.72 -29.36 -8.17
CA ILE A 12 17.33 -29.25 -7.73
C ILE A 12 16.71 -27.97 -8.30
N ASN A 13 15.38 -27.97 -8.43
CA ASN A 13 14.64 -26.78 -8.86
C ASN A 13 14.86 -25.63 -7.89
N ASN A 14 14.84 -24.42 -8.43
CA ASN A 14 14.94 -23.18 -7.66
C ASN A 14 13.87 -23.15 -6.56
N PHE A 15 14.31 -22.87 -5.33
CA PHE A 15 13.44 -22.64 -4.18
C PHE A 15 13.95 -21.44 -3.39
N HIS A 16 13.05 -20.73 -2.71
CA HIS A 16 13.43 -19.61 -1.87
C HIS A 16 13.92 -20.12 -0.53
N PHE A 17 15.19 -19.87 -0.22
CA PHE A 17 15.82 -20.20 1.05
C PHE A 17 16.18 -18.96 1.88
N ASN A 18 15.99 -17.77 1.30
CA ASN A 18 16.15 -16.46 1.94
C ASN A 18 14.84 -15.65 1.80
N SER A 19 14.78 -14.45 2.39
CA SER A 19 13.68 -13.51 2.20
C SER A 19 13.37 -13.30 0.70
N LEU A 20 12.08 -13.17 0.36
CA LEU A 20 11.59 -12.94 -1.00
C LEU A 20 12.13 -11.66 -1.66
N GLN A 21 12.74 -10.77 -0.87
CA GLN A 21 13.38 -9.56 -1.37
C GLN A 21 14.68 -9.83 -2.14
N ARG A 22 15.36 -10.95 -1.86
CA ARG A 22 16.62 -11.32 -2.52
C ARG A 22 16.37 -12.30 -3.67
N ALA A 23 17.22 -12.18 -4.69
CA ALA A 23 17.25 -13.18 -5.76
C ALA A 23 17.67 -14.53 -5.18
N ILE A 24 17.26 -15.61 -5.84
CA ILE A 24 17.72 -16.96 -5.50
C ILE A 24 19.21 -17.02 -5.83
N GLU A 25 20.04 -16.93 -4.78
CA GLU A 25 21.50 -17.04 -4.91
C GLU A 25 21.91 -18.50 -5.17
N PRO A 26 23.05 -18.75 -5.83
CA PRO A 26 23.55 -20.11 -6.00
C PRO A 26 23.80 -20.77 -4.64
N LEU A 27 23.07 -21.85 -4.38
CA LEU A 27 23.20 -22.62 -3.14
C LEU A 27 23.82 -23.99 -3.44
N ALA A 28 24.96 -24.26 -2.80
CA ALA A 28 25.54 -25.59 -2.78
C ALA A 28 25.18 -26.28 -1.46
N ILE A 29 24.51 -27.42 -1.54
CA ILE A 29 24.22 -28.27 -0.39
C ILE A 29 25.23 -29.41 -0.38
N TYR A 30 25.96 -29.55 0.71
CA TYR A 30 26.93 -30.62 0.92
C TYR A 30 26.71 -31.26 2.30
N PRO A 31 27.01 -32.55 2.46
CA PRO A 31 26.93 -33.20 3.77
C PRO A 31 27.96 -32.58 4.72
N LEU A 32 27.50 -32.11 5.88
CA LEU A 32 28.40 -31.77 6.98
C LEU A 32 28.66 -33.01 7.83
N ASP A 33 29.94 -33.37 7.99
CA ASP A 33 30.35 -34.46 8.87
C ASP A 33 30.00 -34.11 10.34
N GLU A 34 29.04 -34.87 10.86
CA GLU A 34 28.80 -35.16 12.28
C GLU A 34 28.35 -34.04 13.24
N ARG A 35 28.19 -32.78 12.81
CA ARG A 35 27.66 -31.71 13.68
C ARG A 35 26.32 -31.17 13.21
N PHE A 36 25.25 -31.87 13.55
CA PHE A 36 23.89 -31.37 13.36
C PHE A 36 23.51 -30.40 14.49
N SER A 37 23.40 -29.11 14.17
CA SER A 37 22.91 -28.10 15.12
C SER A 37 21.38 -27.98 15.13
N ARG A 38 20.69 -28.45 14.09
CA ARG A 38 19.23 -28.31 13.93
C ARG A 38 18.69 -29.43 13.05
N ILE A 39 17.53 -29.99 13.42
CA ILE A 39 16.83 -31.03 12.65
C ILE A 39 15.50 -30.44 12.19
N THR A 40 15.25 -30.43 10.88
CA THR A 40 13.99 -29.98 10.31
C THR A 40 13.10 -31.19 10.03
N LEU A 41 11.91 -31.20 10.63
CA LEU A 41 10.94 -32.29 10.50
C LEU A 41 9.70 -31.76 9.79
N ARG A 42 9.29 -32.43 8.71
CA ARG A 42 7.99 -32.19 8.09
C ARG A 42 6.94 -33.02 8.80
N VAL A 43 5.91 -32.37 9.34
CA VAL A 43 4.86 -33.01 10.13
C VAL A 43 3.50 -32.71 9.51
N ASP A 44 2.59 -33.70 9.56
CA ASP A 44 1.20 -33.54 9.16
C ASP A 44 0.45 -32.65 10.18
N ILE A 45 -0.17 -31.58 9.68
CA ILE A 45 -0.83 -30.52 10.46
C ILE A 45 -2.08 -31.01 11.20
N ASN A 46 -2.60 -32.19 10.88
CA ASN A 46 -3.88 -32.66 11.44
C ASN A 46 -3.84 -33.04 12.93
N LYS A 47 -2.66 -33.28 13.54
CA LYS A 47 -2.53 -33.62 14.98
C LYS A 47 -1.23 -33.09 15.63
N PRO A 48 -1.02 -31.76 15.69
CA PRO A 48 0.27 -31.17 16.04
C PRO A 48 0.70 -31.48 17.48
N LYS A 49 -0.24 -31.45 18.44
CA LYS A 49 0.04 -31.75 19.85
C LYS A 49 0.53 -33.19 20.07
N ARG A 50 -0.08 -34.16 19.39
CA ARG A 50 0.29 -35.58 19.51
C ARG A 50 1.68 -35.85 18.96
N VAL A 51 2.04 -35.21 17.84
CA VAL A 51 3.37 -35.35 17.25
C VAL A 51 4.43 -34.69 18.12
N LEU A 52 4.16 -33.50 18.68
CA LEU A 52 5.08 -32.85 19.61
C LEU A 52 5.36 -33.69 20.86
N THR A 53 4.34 -34.33 21.44
CA THR A 53 4.52 -35.23 22.59
C THR A 53 5.42 -36.42 22.23
N LEU A 54 5.15 -37.08 21.08
CA LEU A 54 5.98 -38.19 20.60
C LEU A 54 7.42 -37.75 20.33
N LEU A 55 7.62 -36.59 19.71
CA LEU A 55 8.95 -36.05 19.43
C LEU A 55 9.71 -35.74 20.72
N LYS A 56 9.03 -35.17 21.72
CA LYS A 56 9.62 -34.90 23.03
C LYS A 56 10.06 -36.17 23.76
N ASP A 57 9.24 -37.22 23.71
CA ASP A 57 9.54 -38.51 24.35
C ASP A 57 10.72 -39.22 23.67
N VAL A 58 10.74 -39.23 22.33
CA VAL A 58 11.87 -39.77 21.55
C VAL A 58 13.14 -38.96 21.82
N TRP A 59 13.06 -37.63 21.82
CA TRP A 59 14.20 -36.76 22.09
C TRP A 59 14.79 -37.02 23.47
N LYS A 60 13.96 -37.08 24.51
CA LYS A 60 14.40 -37.34 25.88
C LYS A 60 15.07 -38.70 26.04
N LYS A 61 14.64 -39.70 25.26
CA LYS A 61 15.22 -41.05 25.27
C LYS A 61 16.63 -41.09 24.68
N HIS A 62 16.87 -40.36 23.60
CA HIS A 62 18.14 -40.37 22.87
C HIS A 62 19.12 -39.28 23.34
N PHE A 63 18.59 -38.18 23.88
CA PHE A 63 19.35 -36.98 24.26
C PHE A 63 18.92 -36.46 25.65
N PRO A 64 19.15 -37.23 26.73
CA PRO A 64 18.65 -36.91 28.07
C PRO A 64 19.27 -35.66 28.70
N SER A 65 20.45 -35.23 28.23
CA SER A 65 21.21 -34.08 28.74
C SER A 65 20.98 -32.78 27.97
N THR A 66 20.13 -32.77 26.93
CA THR A 66 19.88 -31.60 26.07
C THR A 66 18.40 -31.21 26.11
N LEU A 67 18.14 -29.91 26.29
CA LEU A 67 16.79 -29.36 26.30
C LEU A 67 16.13 -29.54 24.93
N PHE A 68 14.86 -29.94 24.93
CA PHE A 68 14.05 -30.01 23.71
C PHE A 68 13.59 -28.59 23.37
N ASP A 69 14.34 -27.95 22.47
CA ASP A 69 14.03 -26.64 21.91
C ASP A 69 13.47 -26.81 20.49
N TYR A 70 12.40 -26.09 20.15
CA TYR A 70 11.74 -26.24 18.85
C TYR A 70 11.10 -24.92 18.41
N ASP A 71 11.26 -24.62 17.13
CA ASP A 71 10.61 -23.49 16.47
C ASP A 71 9.72 -23.98 15.33
N PHE A 72 8.54 -23.38 15.19
CA PHE A 72 7.73 -23.59 14.00
C PHE A 72 8.22 -22.72 12.85
N VAL A 73 8.40 -23.33 11.68
CA VAL A 73 8.73 -22.61 10.44
C VAL A 73 7.68 -21.55 10.11
N SER A 74 6.41 -21.78 10.45
CA SER A 74 5.34 -20.79 10.27
C SER A 74 5.56 -19.52 11.09
N GLN A 75 6.05 -19.66 12.32
CA GLN A 75 6.30 -18.53 13.21
C GLN A 75 7.51 -17.70 12.74
N GLN A 76 8.55 -18.37 12.25
CA GLN A 76 9.71 -17.70 11.64
C GLN A 76 9.34 -16.97 10.34
N LEU A 77 8.42 -17.53 9.54
CA LEU A 77 7.87 -16.86 8.36
C LEU A 77 7.07 -15.61 8.77
N GLU A 78 6.16 -15.72 9.74
CA GLU A 78 5.39 -14.58 10.24
C GLU A 78 6.30 -13.45 10.75
N GLU A 79 7.35 -13.77 11.50
CA GLU A 79 8.33 -12.78 11.97
C GLU A 79 9.03 -12.06 10.81
N GLN A 80 9.35 -12.77 9.72
CA GLN A 80 9.90 -12.14 8.51
C GLN A 80 8.88 -11.23 7.81
N TYR A 81 7.61 -11.61 7.73
CA TYR A 81 6.56 -10.80 7.08
C TYR A 81 6.06 -9.63 7.93
N GLN A 82 6.17 -9.70 9.26
CA GLN A 82 5.70 -8.64 10.17
C GLN A 82 6.33 -7.27 9.86
N SER A 83 7.59 -7.23 9.44
CA SER A 83 8.23 -5.97 9.04
C SER A 83 7.57 -5.36 7.80
N GLU A 84 7.21 -6.18 6.81
CA GLU A 84 6.57 -5.73 5.58
C GLU A 84 5.12 -5.28 5.82
N GLU A 85 4.37 -6.02 6.64
CA GLU A 85 3.02 -5.64 7.03
C GLU A 85 2.99 -4.30 7.79
N LYS A 86 3.92 -4.10 8.73
CA LYS A 86 4.01 -2.83 9.47
C LYS A 86 4.36 -1.67 8.55
N PHE A 87 5.27 -1.86 7.60
CA PHE A 87 5.62 -0.83 6.62
C PHE A 87 4.40 -0.45 5.76
N SER A 88 3.67 -1.45 5.25
CA SER A 88 2.42 -1.25 4.51
C SER A 88 1.38 -0.46 5.32
N GLN A 89 1.18 -0.82 6.59
CA GLN A 89 0.23 -0.13 7.48
C GLN A 89 0.61 1.33 7.72
N ILE A 90 1.89 1.63 7.96
CA ILE A 90 2.37 3.00 8.14
C ILE A 90 2.11 3.83 6.88
N PHE A 91 2.44 3.30 5.69
CA PHE A 91 2.18 3.96 4.42
C PHE A 91 0.68 4.22 4.18
N LEU A 92 -0.17 3.26 4.56
CA LEU A 92 -1.62 3.41 4.46
C LEU A 92 -2.11 4.57 5.35
N TYR A 93 -1.66 4.66 6.59
CA TYR A 93 -2.03 5.77 7.49
C TYR A 93 -1.57 7.13 6.96
N PHE A 94 -0.33 7.23 6.49
CA PHE A 94 0.17 8.47 5.88
C PHE A 94 -0.60 8.84 4.61
N SER A 95 -0.97 7.86 3.79
CA SER A 95 -1.77 8.08 2.58
C SER A 95 -3.17 8.60 2.92
N ILE A 96 -3.84 8.03 3.91
CA ILE A 96 -5.15 8.52 4.38
C ILE A 96 -5.01 9.94 4.93
N LEU A 97 -4.01 10.22 5.75
CA LEU A 97 -3.81 11.55 6.32
C LEU A 97 -3.51 12.60 5.23
N SER A 98 -2.64 12.26 4.28
CA SER A 98 -2.31 13.12 3.14
C SER A 98 -3.57 13.41 2.30
N LEU A 99 -4.40 12.40 2.05
CA LEU A 99 -5.66 12.55 1.35
C LEU A 99 -6.63 13.49 2.08
N LEU A 100 -6.76 13.36 3.41
CA LEU A 100 -7.59 14.27 4.21
C LEU A 100 -7.09 15.71 4.13
N ILE A 101 -5.78 15.93 4.24
CA ILE A 101 -5.17 17.27 4.12
C ILE A 101 -5.41 17.85 2.72
N ALA A 102 -5.26 17.03 1.67
CA ALA A 102 -5.53 17.46 0.30
C ALA A 102 -7.01 17.84 0.11
N CYS A 103 -7.94 17.08 0.67
CA CYS A 103 -9.38 17.39 0.66
C CYS A 103 -9.67 18.71 1.39
N LEU A 104 -9.05 18.96 2.55
CA LEU A 104 -9.19 20.22 3.27
C LEU A 104 -8.61 21.41 2.50
N GLY A 105 -7.47 21.22 1.84
CA GLY A 105 -6.86 22.24 0.97
C GLY A 105 -7.75 22.58 -0.22
N LEU A 106 -8.29 21.56 -0.89
CA LEU A 106 -9.23 21.73 -1.99
C LEU A 106 -10.53 22.41 -1.52
N TYR A 107 -11.05 22.03 -0.35
CA TYR A 107 -12.18 22.70 0.28
C TYR A 107 -11.90 24.17 0.58
N GLY A 108 -10.73 24.49 1.12
CA GLY A 108 -10.31 25.87 1.41
C GLY A 108 -10.22 26.72 0.14
N LEU A 109 -9.56 26.20 -0.90
CA LEU A 109 -9.42 26.87 -2.20
C LEU A 109 -10.79 27.10 -2.85
N THR A 110 -11.64 26.09 -2.89
CA THR A 110 -12.98 26.17 -3.49
C THR A 110 -13.87 27.17 -2.75
N SER A 111 -13.82 27.18 -1.42
CA SER A 111 -14.52 28.16 -0.59
C SER A 111 -14.04 29.59 -0.87
N TYR A 112 -12.71 29.80 -0.89
CA TYR A 112 -12.12 31.12 -1.14
C TYR A 112 -12.46 31.65 -2.55
N THR A 113 -12.42 30.80 -3.57
CA THR A 113 -12.82 31.19 -4.94
C THR A 113 -14.31 31.49 -5.03
N ALA A 114 -15.17 30.73 -4.34
CA ALA A 114 -16.59 31.03 -4.27
C ALA A 114 -16.85 32.42 -3.64
N PHE A 115 -16.11 32.77 -2.57
CA PHE A 115 -16.18 34.10 -1.96
C PHE A 115 -15.77 35.21 -2.94
N GLN A 116 -14.65 35.08 -3.63
CA GLN A 116 -14.22 36.07 -4.64
C GLN A 116 -15.21 36.23 -5.79
N LYS A 117 -15.89 35.14 -6.16
CA LYS A 117 -16.87 35.13 -7.26
C LYS A 117 -18.30 35.43 -6.81
N THR A 118 -18.53 35.81 -5.55
CA THR A 118 -19.86 36.08 -5.00
C THR A 118 -20.63 37.14 -5.80
N LYS A 119 -19.97 38.23 -6.23
CA LYS A 119 -20.62 39.28 -7.04
C LYS A 119 -21.08 38.75 -8.42
N GLU A 120 -20.23 37.96 -9.08
CA GLU A 120 -20.54 37.36 -10.39
C GLU A 120 -21.65 36.31 -10.29
N ILE A 121 -21.63 35.50 -9.22
CA ILE A 121 -22.64 34.50 -8.91
C ILE A 121 -23.99 35.15 -8.60
N GLY A 122 -23.99 36.24 -7.83
CA GLY A 122 -25.19 37.02 -7.49
C GLY A 122 -25.85 37.62 -8.73
N ILE A 123 -25.09 38.24 -9.62
CA ILE A 123 -25.60 38.80 -10.88
C ILE A 123 -26.20 37.70 -11.75
N ARG A 124 -25.50 36.57 -11.96
CA ARG A 124 -26.01 35.44 -12.75
C ARG A 124 -27.30 34.84 -12.17
N LYS A 125 -27.40 34.76 -10.83
CA LYS A 125 -28.59 34.23 -10.15
C LYS A 125 -29.82 35.13 -10.33
N VAL A 126 -29.62 36.46 -10.33
CA VAL A 126 -30.69 37.44 -10.64
C VAL A 126 -31.09 37.40 -12.12
N LEU A 127 -30.14 37.11 -13.02
CA LEU A 127 -30.39 36.88 -14.45
C LEU A 127 -31.02 35.51 -14.75
N GLY A 128 -31.46 34.75 -13.74
CA GLY A 128 -32.17 33.49 -13.91
C GLY A 128 -31.29 32.25 -14.02
N ALA A 129 -29.98 32.33 -13.76
CA ALA A 129 -29.12 31.15 -13.77
C ALA A 129 -29.51 30.16 -12.66
N THR A 130 -29.79 28.92 -13.05
CA THR A 130 -30.10 27.84 -12.11
C THR A 130 -28.88 27.49 -11.24
N ALA A 131 -29.12 27.12 -9.98
CA ALA A 131 -28.06 26.69 -9.05
C ALA A 131 -27.16 25.58 -9.63
N LYS A 132 -27.71 24.69 -10.49
CA LYS A 132 -26.96 23.64 -11.20
C LYS A 132 -25.86 24.20 -12.11
N ASN A 133 -26.11 25.32 -12.82
CA ASN A 133 -25.12 25.91 -13.73
C ASN A 133 -23.95 26.55 -12.97
N ILE A 134 -24.25 27.15 -11.81
CA ILE A 134 -23.23 27.71 -10.91
C ILE A 134 -22.36 26.58 -10.34
N VAL A 135 -22.99 25.49 -9.89
CA VAL A 135 -22.29 24.30 -9.38
C VAL A 135 -21.40 23.68 -10.47
N ALA A 136 -21.92 23.46 -11.68
CA ALA A 136 -21.16 22.87 -12.78
C ALA A 136 -19.96 23.74 -13.19
N MET A 137 -20.11 25.07 -13.21
CA MET A 137 -19.02 26.00 -13.54
C MET A 137 -17.91 25.99 -12.47
N LEU A 138 -18.30 26.01 -11.19
CA LEU A 138 -17.36 25.91 -10.06
C LEU A 138 -16.66 24.56 -10.07
N SER A 139 -17.41 23.46 -10.08
CA SER A 139 -16.85 22.10 -10.10
C SER A 139 -15.95 21.84 -11.32
N GLY A 140 -16.34 22.32 -12.51
CA GLY A 140 -15.56 22.14 -13.73
C GLY A 140 -14.19 22.84 -13.68
N SER A 141 -14.11 24.02 -13.08
CA SER A 141 -12.84 24.76 -12.96
C SER A 141 -11.83 24.03 -12.06
N PHE A 142 -12.30 23.45 -10.96
CA PHE A 142 -11.45 22.67 -10.05
C PHE A 142 -11.14 21.27 -10.57
N LEU A 143 -12.11 20.58 -11.20
CA LEU A 143 -11.86 19.27 -11.80
C LEU A 143 -10.80 19.34 -12.90
N LYS A 144 -10.76 20.42 -13.70
CA LYS A 144 -9.67 20.65 -14.67
C LYS A 144 -8.30 20.71 -14.00
N LEU A 145 -8.19 21.41 -12.87
CA LEU A 145 -6.93 21.48 -12.10
C LEU A 145 -6.53 20.11 -11.55
N VAL A 146 -7.49 19.33 -11.03
CA VAL A 146 -7.23 17.97 -10.52
C VAL A 146 -6.77 17.05 -11.65
N VAL A 147 -7.43 17.08 -12.81
CA VAL A 147 -7.03 16.30 -13.98
C VAL A 147 -5.61 16.67 -14.42
N LEU A 148 -5.29 17.97 -14.51
CA LEU A 148 -3.95 18.43 -14.86
C LEU A 148 -2.90 17.96 -13.86
N ALA A 149 -3.20 18.03 -12.57
CA ALA A 149 -2.33 17.50 -11.51
C ALA A 149 -2.15 15.98 -11.64
N SER A 150 -3.20 15.22 -11.94
CA SER A 150 -3.13 13.77 -12.17
C SER A 150 -2.25 13.43 -13.39
N PHE A 151 -2.32 14.20 -14.47
CA PHE A 151 -1.47 14.00 -15.64
C PHE A 151 0.02 14.13 -15.33
N ILE A 152 0.40 14.96 -14.35
CA ILE A 152 1.79 15.13 -13.91
C ILE A 152 2.15 14.08 -12.85
N ALA A 153 1.24 13.83 -11.91
CA ALA A 153 1.48 12.92 -10.79
C ALA A 153 1.62 11.45 -11.24
N LEU A 154 0.83 11.00 -12.22
CA LEU A 154 0.83 9.61 -12.68
C LEU A 154 2.19 9.18 -13.28
N PRO A 155 2.80 9.92 -14.23
CA PRO A 155 4.14 9.60 -14.75
C PRO A 155 5.22 9.63 -13.67
N VAL A 156 5.17 10.62 -12.77
CA VAL A 156 6.15 10.74 -11.67
C VAL A 156 6.03 9.56 -10.71
N ALA A 157 4.80 9.18 -10.35
CA ALA A 157 4.53 8.01 -9.52
C ALA A 157 5.01 6.73 -10.20
N TRP A 158 4.75 6.57 -11.51
CA TRP A 158 5.23 5.42 -12.27
C TRP A 158 6.77 5.33 -12.28
N TYR A 159 7.46 6.44 -12.52
CA TYR A 159 8.92 6.49 -12.52
C TYR A 159 9.51 6.15 -11.14
N ALA A 160 8.97 6.76 -10.07
CA ALA A 160 9.40 6.50 -8.70
C ALA A 160 9.17 5.03 -8.30
N MET A 161 7.99 4.49 -8.63
CA MET A 161 7.65 3.10 -8.37
C MET A 161 8.54 2.14 -9.16
N ASN A 162 8.80 2.42 -10.43
CA ASN A 162 9.66 1.58 -11.25
C ASN A 162 11.10 1.55 -10.69
N GLN A 163 11.62 2.68 -10.22
CA GLN A 163 12.93 2.69 -9.56
C GLN A 163 12.94 1.91 -8.25
N TRP A 164 11.91 2.08 -7.42
CA TRP A 164 11.81 1.34 -6.17
C TRP A 164 11.71 -0.18 -6.40
N LEU A 165 10.93 -0.61 -7.40
CA LEU A 165 10.76 -2.02 -7.78
C LEU A 165 12.03 -2.66 -8.37
N GLN A 166 13.02 -1.88 -8.83
CA GLN A 166 14.30 -2.43 -9.29
C GLN A 166 15.14 -3.02 -8.15
N GLY A 167 14.91 -2.60 -6.91
CA GLY A 167 15.58 -3.15 -5.73
C GLY A 167 15.10 -4.55 -5.33
N PHE A 168 14.02 -5.06 -5.94
CA PHE A 168 13.41 -6.34 -5.61
C PHE A 168 13.65 -7.37 -6.72
N ALA A 169 14.12 -8.56 -6.36
CA ALA A 169 14.33 -9.64 -7.32
C ALA A 169 13.02 -10.18 -7.91
N TYR A 170 11.98 -10.25 -7.09
CA TYR A 170 10.61 -10.54 -7.52
C TYR A 170 9.78 -9.26 -7.46
N ARG A 171 9.42 -8.74 -8.64
CA ARG A 171 8.67 -7.49 -8.80
C ARG A 171 7.34 -7.71 -9.49
N ILE A 172 6.34 -6.96 -9.06
CA ILE A 172 5.03 -6.91 -9.71
C ILE A 172 5.16 -6.07 -10.97
N THR A 173 4.58 -6.52 -12.08
CA THR A 173 4.50 -5.72 -13.30
C THR A 173 3.50 -4.59 -13.09
N LEU A 174 4.00 -3.35 -13.05
CA LEU A 174 3.18 -2.13 -13.01
C LEU A 174 2.28 -2.10 -14.24
N THR A 175 1.00 -2.40 -14.04
CA THR A 175 0.02 -2.42 -15.12
C THR A 175 -0.71 -1.09 -15.14
N TRP A 176 -0.97 -0.53 -16.32
CA TRP A 176 -1.62 0.77 -16.50
C TRP A 176 -2.94 0.91 -15.72
N TRP A 177 -3.71 -0.18 -15.59
CA TRP A 177 -5.01 -0.15 -14.91
C TRP A 177 -4.91 0.29 -13.45
N MET A 178 -3.80 0.00 -12.75
CA MET A 178 -3.60 0.39 -11.36
C MET A 178 -3.57 1.92 -11.20
N PHE A 179 -2.96 2.60 -12.16
CA PHE A 179 -2.92 4.06 -12.22
C PHE A 179 -4.27 4.64 -12.64
N ALA A 180 -4.96 3.96 -13.56
CA ALA A 180 -6.29 4.36 -14.01
C ALA A 180 -7.32 4.29 -12.86
N THR A 181 -7.31 3.21 -12.06
CA THR A 181 -8.21 3.06 -10.91
C THR A 181 -7.87 4.05 -9.80
N ALA A 182 -6.59 4.27 -9.50
CA ALA A 182 -6.16 5.29 -8.54
C ALA A 182 -6.57 6.71 -8.98
N GLY A 183 -6.36 7.05 -10.25
CA GLY A 183 -6.78 8.33 -10.83
C GLY A 183 -8.29 8.51 -10.79
N ALA A 184 -9.07 7.47 -11.13
CA ALA A 184 -10.51 7.49 -11.03
C ALA A 184 -10.99 7.70 -9.59
N PHE A 185 -10.34 7.06 -8.61
CA PHE A 185 -10.67 7.22 -7.20
C PHE A 185 -10.40 8.64 -6.69
N VAL A 186 -9.25 9.23 -7.07
CA VAL A 186 -8.93 10.63 -6.74
C VAL A 186 -9.94 11.60 -7.35
N LEU A 187 -10.30 11.40 -8.63
CA LEU A 187 -11.31 12.22 -9.30
C LEU A 187 -12.68 12.09 -8.63
N PHE A 188 -13.06 10.88 -8.23
CA PHE A 188 -14.32 10.63 -7.51
C PHE A 188 -14.37 11.39 -6.19
N ILE A 189 -13.30 11.31 -5.38
CA ILE A 189 -13.22 12.04 -4.11
C ILE A 189 -13.25 13.56 -4.34
N ALA A 190 -12.46 14.06 -5.30
CA ALA A 190 -12.44 15.48 -5.63
C ALA A 190 -13.83 15.97 -6.08
N MET A 191 -14.54 15.18 -6.89
CA MET A 191 -15.89 15.50 -7.34
C MET A 191 -16.87 15.58 -6.17
N ILE A 192 -16.78 14.68 -5.18
CA ILE A 192 -17.60 14.73 -3.96
C ILE A 192 -17.27 15.97 -3.14
N THR A 193 -15.98 16.23 -2.86
CA THR A 193 -15.55 17.36 -2.03
C THR A 193 -15.95 18.71 -2.65
N VAL A 194 -15.65 18.90 -3.94
CA VAL A 194 -15.97 20.14 -4.65
C VAL A 194 -17.47 20.26 -4.89
N GLY A 195 -18.15 19.17 -5.25
CA GLY A 195 -19.59 19.15 -5.48
C GLY A 195 -20.37 19.53 -4.22
N PHE A 196 -20.01 18.93 -3.08
CA PHE A 196 -20.62 19.27 -1.79
C PHE A 196 -20.44 20.76 -1.44
N GLN A 197 -19.24 21.30 -1.63
CA GLN A 197 -18.97 22.71 -1.36
C GLN A 197 -19.71 23.64 -2.34
N ALA A 198 -19.69 23.33 -3.64
CA ALA A 198 -20.34 24.14 -4.65
C ALA A 198 -21.85 24.21 -4.43
N ILE A 199 -22.48 23.10 -4.03
CA ILE A 199 -23.91 23.06 -3.67
C ILE A 199 -24.16 23.96 -2.44
N ARG A 200 -23.34 23.85 -1.39
CA ARG A 200 -23.44 24.72 -0.21
C ARG A 200 -23.33 26.19 -0.57
N SER A 201 -22.35 26.58 -1.40
CA SER A 201 -22.17 27.96 -1.85
C SER A 201 -23.33 28.45 -2.73
N ALA A 202 -23.90 27.61 -3.59
CA ALA A 202 -25.03 27.98 -4.45
C ALA A 202 -26.35 28.15 -3.67
N LEU A 203 -26.54 27.36 -2.60
CA LEU A 203 -27.69 27.41 -1.70
C LEU A 203 -27.56 28.48 -0.62
N ALA A 204 -26.35 28.99 -0.35
CA ALA A 204 -26.14 30.10 0.57
C ALA A 204 -26.98 31.31 0.11
N ASN A 205 -27.88 31.77 0.98
CA ASN A 205 -28.86 32.80 0.65
C ASN A 205 -28.17 34.17 0.46
N PRO A 206 -28.30 34.80 -0.73
CA PRO A 206 -27.60 36.04 -1.07
C PRO A 206 -28.06 37.24 -0.23
N VAL A 207 -29.25 37.15 0.39
CA VAL A 207 -29.87 38.24 1.17
C VAL A 207 -29.08 38.58 2.45
N LYS A 208 -28.29 37.65 3.00
CA LYS A 208 -27.39 37.96 4.14
C LYS A 208 -26.06 38.59 3.70
N SER A 209 -25.65 38.45 2.45
CA SER A 209 -24.34 38.97 2.00
C SER A 209 -24.40 40.43 1.52
N LEU A 210 -25.60 40.94 1.22
CA LEU A 210 -25.85 42.33 0.80
C LEU A 210 -26.29 43.25 1.94
N ARG A 211 -26.55 42.72 3.14
CA ARG A 211 -27.00 43.49 4.32
C ARG A 211 -25.89 43.67 5.37
N THR A 212 -24.66 43.33 5.02
CA THR A 212 -23.47 43.44 5.87
C THR A 212 -22.41 44.37 5.29
N GLU A 213 -22.74 45.09 4.22
CA GLU A 213 -22.17 46.42 3.96
C GLU A 213 -23.19 47.48 4.38
#